data_AF-A0A7V6KF58-F1
#
_entry.id   AF-A0A7V6KF58-F1
#
_cell.length_a   1.000
_cell.length_b   1.000
_cell.length_c   1.000
_cell.angle_alpha   90.00
_cell.angle_beta   90.00
_cell.angle_gamma   90.00
#
_symmetry.space_group_name_H-M   'P 1'
#
loop_
_entity.id
_entity.type
_entity.pdbx_description
1 polymer ?
#
loop_
_entity_poly.entity_id
_entity_poly.type
_entity_poly.pdbx_seq_one_letter_code
_entity_poly.pdbx_strand_id
1 'polypeptide(L)'
;MKRILIISLIFSLLLGLIACSPADEHVRLNLPAGLMGEATDEELETMRQDEGVVEVTRLADESVEVVLTKEAHQTTLDEMKQGVEEMIDSILSGQNAVTSFKEIDYSDDLSEFTILAKKDEFSEWDTFGVIGFYMSGAIYQVFNGVALDDVDVIVKVLDIDTSEEISSGSYKEIRDAQLEGTE
;
A
#
# COMPACT_ATOMS: atom_id res chain seq x y z
N MET A 1 -47.08 60.61 -18.13
CA MET A 1 -46.59 60.89 -16.76
C MET A 1 -46.28 59.56 -16.07
N LYS A 2 -45.15 59.52 -15.36
CA LYS A 2 -44.56 58.43 -14.55
C LYS A 2 -45.64 57.56 -13.84
N ARG A 3 -45.46 56.25 -13.69
CA ARG A 3 -44.61 55.65 -12.63
C ARG A 3 -44.11 54.24 -12.98
N ILE A 4 -42.83 54.07 -12.67
CA ILE A 4 -42.01 52.85 -12.63
C ILE A 4 -42.29 52.10 -11.31
N LEU A 5 -41.76 50.87 -11.21
CA LEU A 5 -41.46 50.02 -10.04
C LEU A 5 -42.49 48.92 -9.73
N ILE A 6 -42.17 47.65 -9.43
CA ILE A 6 -40.93 46.84 -9.36
C ILE A 6 -41.34 45.42 -8.87
N ILE A 7 -40.62 44.33 -9.26
CA ILE A 7 -40.31 43.10 -8.45
C ILE A 7 -41.53 42.23 -8.03
N SER A 8 -41.51 40.90 -7.93
CA SER A 8 -40.59 39.77 -8.14
C SER A 8 -41.39 38.54 -7.71
N LEU A 9 -41.24 37.41 -8.39
CA LEU A 9 -40.81 36.13 -7.80
C LEU A 9 -40.96 35.06 -8.89
N ILE A 10 -39.83 34.74 -9.51
CA ILE A 10 -39.70 33.56 -10.35
C ILE A 10 -39.87 32.37 -9.43
N PHE A 11 -40.94 31.62 -9.69
CA PHE A 11 -41.25 30.32 -9.11
C PHE A 11 -40.16 29.34 -9.58
N SER A 12 -39.02 29.34 -8.89
CA SER A 12 -37.93 28.43 -9.19
C SER A 12 -38.34 27.04 -8.70
N LEU A 13 -38.57 26.21 -9.71
CA LEU A 13 -38.96 24.82 -9.67
C LEU A 13 -38.03 24.01 -8.75
N LEU A 14 -38.51 23.71 -7.54
CA LEU A 14 -38.06 22.55 -6.76
C LEU A 14 -38.48 21.29 -7.55
N LEU A 15 -37.59 20.82 -8.42
CA LEU A 15 -37.59 19.42 -8.83
C LEU A 15 -36.50 18.74 -8.00
N GLY A 16 -36.95 18.00 -6.98
CA GLY A 16 -36.10 17.12 -6.20
C GLY A 16 -35.50 16.06 -7.11
N LEU A 17 -34.22 16.24 -7.46
CA LEU A 17 -33.35 15.13 -7.77
C LEU A 17 -33.02 14.47 -6.44
N ILE A 18 -33.83 13.48 -6.06
CA ILE A 18 -33.33 12.37 -5.26
C ILE A 18 -32.33 11.69 -6.18
N ALA A 19 -31.08 12.16 -6.14
CA ALA A 19 -29.96 11.40 -6.66
C ALA A 19 -29.91 10.13 -5.80
N CYS A 20 -30.08 9.00 -6.47
CA CYS A 20 -29.73 7.69 -5.91
C CYS A 20 -28.30 7.81 -5.36
N SER A 21 -28.13 7.62 -4.05
CA SER A 21 -26.85 7.74 -3.35
C SER A 21 -25.80 6.81 -3.98
N PRO A 22 -24.58 7.28 -4.31
CA PRO A 22 -23.51 6.39 -4.75
C PRO A 22 -22.79 5.87 -3.52
N ALA A 23 -23.32 4.81 -2.90
CA ALA A 23 -22.63 4.10 -1.83
C ALA A 23 -21.41 3.29 -2.34
N ASP A 24 -20.85 3.60 -3.52
CA ASP A 24 -19.89 2.75 -4.26
C ASP A 24 -18.81 3.55 -5.04
N GLU A 25 -18.53 4.79 -4.63
CA GLU A 25 -17.62 5.72 -5.34
C GLU A 25 -16.22 5.87 -4.70
N HIS A 26 -16.04 5.37 -3.48
CA HIS A 26 -14.83 5.57 -2.68
C HIS A 26 -14.29 4.26 -2.12
N VAL A 27 -12.97 4.18 -1.98
CA VAL A 27 -12.26 3.06 -1.34
C VAL A 27 -12.10 3.41 0.14
N ARG A 28 -12.43 2.47 1.02
CA ARG A 28 -12.25 2.61 2.47
C ARG A 28 -11.18 1.65 2.93
N LEU A 29 -10.14 2.19 3.53
CA LEU A 29 -9.01 1.43 4.07
C LEU A 29 -9.01 1.57 5.59
N ASN A 30 -8.71 0.48 6.28
CA ASN A 30 -8.41 0.52 7.70
C ASN A 30 -6.91 0.34 7.89
N LEU A 31 -6.20 1.43 8.15
CA LEU A 31 -4.76 1.43 8.38
C LEU A 31 -4.48 1.04 9.84
N PRO A 32 -3.79 -0.07 10.11
CA PRO A 32 -3.60 -0.58 11.47
C PRO A 32 -2.74 0.35 12.31
N ALA A 33 -2.98 0.39 13.63
CA ALA A 33 -2.19 1.17 14.57
C ALA A 33 -0.67 0.90 14.46
N GLY A 34 -0.28 -0.37 14.25
CA GLY A 34 1.13 -0.74 14.07
C GLY A 34 1.79 -0.13 12.83
N LEU A 35 1.02 0.16 11.78
CA LEU A 35 1.48 0.87 10.58
C LEU A 35 1.49 2.38 10.81
N MET A 36 0.51 2.91 11.54
CA MET A 36 0.40 4.33 11.86
C MET A 36 1.43 4.80 12.90
N GLY A 37 1.95 3.88 13.74
CA GLY A 37 2.91 4.21 14.78
C GLY A 37 2.38 5.29 15.74
N GLU A 38 3.20 6.29 16.01
CA GLU A 38 2.84 7.46 16.84
C GLU A 38 2.30 8.64 16.00
N ALA A 39 1.62 8.37 14.88
CA ALA A 39 1.05 9.43 14.04
C ALA A 39 0.26 10.43 14.89
N THR A 40 0.60 11.71 14.76
CA THR A 40 0.02 12.83 15.49
C THR A 40 -1.25 13.34 14.81
N ASP A 41 -2.06 14.12 15.52
CA ASP A 41 -3.23 14.78 14.93
C ASP A 41 -2.84 15.75 13.80
N GLU A 42 -1.64 16.35 13.85
CA GLU A 42 -1.10 17.22 12.80
C GLU A 42 -0.77 16.43 11.52
N GLU A 43 -0.16 15.25 11.66
CA GLU A 43 0.12 14.36 10.53
C GLU A 43 -1.17 13.85 9.90
N LEU A 44 -2.18 13.47 10.72
CA LEU A 44 -3.50 13.09 10.19
C LEU A 44 -4.20 14.25 9.49
N GLU A 45 -4.08 15.48 9.98
CA GLU A 45 -4.63 16.65 9.31
C GLU A 45 -3.91 16.96 8.00
N THR A 46 -2.61 16.68 7.92
CA THR A 46 -1.85 16.77 6.66
C THR A 46 -2.39 15.75 5.66
N MET A 47 -2.56 14.49 6.06
CA MET A 47 -3.13 13.45 5.20
C MET A 47 -4.53 13.82 4.67
N ARG A 48 -5.37 14.47 5.49
CA ARG A 48 -6.71 14.94 5.04
C ARG A 48 -6.66 15.96 3.91
N GLN A 49 -5.53 16.65 3.75
CA GLN A 49 -5.36 17.66 2.72
C GLN A 49 -4.80 17.09 1.42
N ASP A 50 -4.36 15.82 1.43
CA ASP A 50 -3.85 15.16 0.24
C ASP A 50 -4.94 14.99 -0.82
N GLU A 51 -4.55 15.11 -2.08
CA GLU A 51 -5.48 15.07 -3.21
C GLU A 51 -6.19 13.71 -3.29
N GLY A 52 -7.53 13.77 -3.34
CA GLY A 52 -8.38 12.58 -3.42
C GLY A 52 -8.56 11.83 -2.10
N VAL A 53 -8.05 12.35 -0.98
CA VAL A 53 -8.50 11.97 0.36
C VAL A 53 -9.85 12.63 0.66
N VAL A 54 -10.82 11.83 1.07
CA VAL A 54 -12.19 12.26 1.37
C VAL A 54 -12.41 12.37 2.88
N GLU A 55 -11.89 11.42 3.64
CA GLU A 55 -12.04 11.35 5.08
C GLU A 55 -10.85 10.61 5.71
N VAL A 56 -10.45 11.05 6.90
CA VAL A 56 -9.45 10.37 7.74
C VAL A 56 -9.98 10.41 9.17
N THR A 57 -10.14 9.24 9.78
CA THR A 57 -10.73 9.09 11.11
C THR A 57 -9.91 8.13 11.96
N ARG A 58 -9.35 8.62 13.07
CA ARG A 58 -8.71 7.77 14.09
C ARG A 58 -9.78 7.01 14.87
N LEU A 59 -9.61 5.70 14.98
CA LEU A 59 -10.49 4.79 15.71
C LEU A 59 -10.01 4.60 17.16
N ALA A 60 -10.84 3.94 17.98
CA ALA A 60 -10.56 3.75 19.41
C ALA A 60 -9.40 2.78 19.71
N ASP A 61 -9.03 1.95 18.75
CA ASP A 61 -7.90 1.02 18.81
C ASP A 61 -6.62 1.60 18.18
N GLU A 62 -6.58 2.92 17.96
CA GLU A 62 -5.49 3.68 17.32
C GLU A 62 -5.25 3.34 15.84
N SER A 63 -6.09 2.50 15.22
CA SER A 63 -6.13 2.39 13.77
C SER A 63 -6.75 3.64 13.13
N VAL A 64 -6.51 3.84 11.84
CA VAL A 64 -7.00 5.00 11.09
C VAL A 64 -7.79 4.54 9.87
N GLU A 65 -9.07 4.88 9.84
CA GLU A 65 -9.88 4.73 8.65
C GLU A 65 -9.58 5.86 7.68
N VAL A 66 -9.23 5.52 6.43
CA VAL A 66 -9.00 6.47 5.34
C VAL A 66 -9.97 6.17 4.21
N VAL A 67 -10.64 7.21 3.73
CA VAL A 67 -11.55 7.13 2.58
C VAL A 67 -10.93 7.89 1.42
N LEU A 68 -10.71 7.19 0.31
CA LEU A 68 -10.07 7.71 -0.90
C LEU A 68 -11.03 7.70 -2.09
N THR A 69 -10.82 8.60 -3.05
CA THR A 69 -11.33 8.39 -4.41
C THR A 69 -10.66 7.15 -5.02
N LYS A 70 -11.33 6.49 -5.98
CA LYS A 70 -10.73 5.34 -6.69
C LYS A 70 -9.45 5.71 -7.43
N GLU A 71 -9.40 6.92 -7.99
CA GLU A 71 -8.22 7.43 -8.69
C GLU A 71 -7.05 7.62 -7.72
N ALA A 72 -7.26 8.28 -6.58
CA ALA A 72 -6.20 8.45 -5.59
C ALA A 72 -5.72 7.13 -5.02
N HIS A 73 -6.63 6.19 -4.73
CA HIS A 73 -6.27 4.85 -4.30
C HIS A 73 -5.38 4.12 -5.33
N GLN A 74 -5.77 4.15 -6.62
CA GLN A 74 -4.96 3.54 -7.67
C GLN A 74 -3.59 4.23 -7.79
N THR A 75 -3.53 5.56 -7.76
CA THR A 75 -2.28 6.32 -7.79
C THR A 75 -1.37 5.93 -6.62
N THR A 76 -1.90 5.82 -5.40
CA THR A 76 -1.14 5.34 -4.24
C THR A 76 -0.55 3.95 -4.48
N LEU A 77 -1.34 3.00 -5.02
CA LEU A 77 -0.84 1.66 -5.34
C LEU A 77 0.26 1.69 -6.41
N ASP A 78 0.11 2.53 -7.44
CA ASP A 78 1.07 2.66 -8.52
C ASP A 78 2.40 3.28 -8.03
N GLU A 79 2.34 4.29 -7.16
CA GLU A 79 3.51 4.90 -6.51
C GLU A 79 4.25 3.89 -5.62
N MET A 80 3.52 3.04 -4.90
CA MET A 80 4.12 1.98 -4.08
C MET A 80 4.85 0.94 -4.95
N LYS A 81 4.27 0.56 -6.09
CA LYS A 81 4.94 -0.32 -7.07
C LYS A 81 6.19 0.34 -7.64
N GLN A 82 6.12 1.64 -7.97
CA GLN A 82 7.30 2.37 -8.41
C GLN A 82 8.41 2.35 -7.35
N GLY A 83 8.08 2.53 -6.06
CA GLY A 83 9.06 2.40 -4.98
C GLY A 83 9.68 1.00 -4.86
N VAL A 84 8.92 -0.05 -5.19
CA VAL A 84 9.45 -1.42 -5.28
C VAL A 84 10.41 -1.58 -6.46
N GLU A 85 10.10 -1.00 -7.62
CA GLU A 85 11.00 -1.00 -8.78
C GLU A 85 12.33 -0.30 -8.47
N GLU A 86 12.27 0.85 -7.81
CA GLU A 86 13.47 1.58 -7.37
C GLU A 86 14.30 0.76 -6.36
N MET A 87 13.63 0.00 -5.49
CA MET A 87 14.29 -0.93 -4.56
C MET A 87 14.99 -2.06 -5.31
N ILE A 88 14.33 -2.65 -6.32
CA ILE A 88 14.90 -3.70 -7.18
C ILE A 88 16.13 -3.16 -7.92
N ASP A 89 16.04 -1.99 -8.53
CA ASP A 89 17.15 -1.35 -9.23
C ASP A 89 18.35 -1.13 -8.31
N SER A 90 18.09 -0.69 -7.07
CA SER A 90 19.12 -0.49 -6.04
C SER A 90 19.81 -1.79 -5.63
N ILE A 91 19.07 -2.89 -5.52
CA ILE A 91 19.57 -4.22 -5.15
C ILE A 91 20.30 -4.90 -6.32
N LEU A 92 19.91 -4.64 -7.57
CA LEU A 92 20.56 -5.24 -8.74
C LEU A 92 21.77 -4.44 -9.22
N SER A 93 21.75 -3.11 -9.09
CA SER A 93 22.74 -2.24 -9.73
C SER A 93 23.18 -1.02 -8.91
N GLY A 94 22.60 -0.82 -7.73
CA GLY A 94 22.89 0.33 -6.87
C GLY A 94 24.11 0.15 -5.97
N GLN A 95 24.27 1.10 -5.04
CA GLN A 95 25.33 1.04 -4.02
C GLN A 95 25.14 -0.14 -3.05
N ASN A 96 23.91 -0.62 -2.92
CA ASN A 96 23.53 -1.74 -2.07
C ASN A 96 23.38 -3.03 -2.87
N ALA A 97 24.03 -3.12 -4.04
CA ALA A 97 23.84 -4.26 -4.93
C ALA A 97 24.25 -5.58 -4.26
N VAL A 98 23.38 -6.58 -4.36
CA VAL A 98 23.64 -7.93 -3.87
C VAL A 98 24.23 -8.73 -5.03
N THR A 99 25.51 -9.05 -4.95
CA THR A 99 26.27 -9.59 -6.09
C THR A 99 25.65 -10.88 -6.65
N SER A 100 25.11 -11.74 -5.81
CA SER A 100 24.51 -13.00 -6.23
C SER A 100 23.20 -12.84 -7.01
N PHE A 101 22.45 -11.75 -6.83
CA PHE A 101 21.15 -11.53 -7.46
C PHE A 101 21.32 -11.00 -8.89
N LYS A 102 20.56 -11.57 -9.83
CA LYS A 102 20.66 -11.27 -11.27
C LYS A 102 19.37 -10.70 -11.84
N GLU A 103 18.22 -11.14 -11.31
CA GLU A 103 16.90 -10.71 -11.74
C GLU A 103 15.95 -10.82 -10.54
N ILE A 104 14.98 -9.91 -10.49
CA ILE A 104 13.92 -9.91 -9.48
C ILE A 104 12.62 -9.61 -10.21
N ASP A 105 11.63 -10.46 -10.00
CA ASP A 105 10.28 -10.33 -10.53
C ASP A 105 9.27 -10.43 -9.36
N TYR A 106 8.05 -9.96 -9.57
CA TYR A 106 7.02 -9.92 -8.54
C TYR A 106 5.60 -10.08 -9.11
N SER A 107 4.68 -10.57 -8.29
CA SER A 107 3.27 -10.67 -8.66
C SER A 107 2.58 -9.31 -8.69
N ASP A 108 1.54 -9.15 -9.51
CA ASP A 108 0.80 -7.88 -9.64
C ASP A 108 0.29 -7.29 -8.32
N ASP A 109 0.06 -8.13 -7.31
CA ASP A 109 -0.41 -7.73 -5.98
C ASP A 109 0.70 -7.67 -4.91
N LEU A 110 1.96 -7.82 -5.31
CA LEU A 110 3.15 -7.85 -4.44
C LEU A 110 3.07 -8.90 -3.31
N SER A 111 2.30 -9.97 -3.52
CA SER A 111 2.23 -11.12 -2.61
C SER A 111 3.34 -12.14 -2.85
N GLU A 112 3.96 -12.14 -4.04
CA GLU A 112 5.10 -13.00 -4.34
C GLU A 112 6.25 -12.21 -4.99
N PHE A 113 7.46 -12.46 -4.53
CA PHE A 113 8.70 -12.00 -5.17
C PHE A 113 9.56 -13.22 -5.53
N THR A 114 10.08 -13.24 -6.76
CA THR A 114 10.99 -14.27 -7.24
C THR A 114 12.32 -13.64 -7.62
N ILE A 115 13.39 -14.07 -6.96
CA ILE A 115 14.75 -13.60 -7.17
C ILE A 115 15.53 -14.71 -7.86
N LEU A 116 16.09 -14.44 -9.03
CA LEU A 116 17.03 -15.33 -9.69
C LEU A 116 18.45 -14.96 -9.26
N ALA A 117 19.15 -15.92 -8.65
CA ALA A 117 20.48 -15.74 -8.10
C ALA A 117 21.47 -16.78 -8.63
N LYS A 118 22.77 -16.46 -8.58
CA LYS A 118 23.84 -17.43 -8.79
C LYS A 118 24.13 -18.15 -7.48
N LYS A 119 23.82 -19.45 -7.43
CA LYS A 119 23.92 -20.28 -6.22
C LYS A 119 25.34 -20.34 -5.62
N ASP A 120 26.37 -20.28 -6.46
CA ASP A 120 27.78 -20.29 -6.06
C ASP A 120 28.27 -18.95 -5.51
N GLU A 121 27.58 -17.86 -5.82
CA GLU A 121 27.82 -16.52 -5.27
C GLU A 121 26.93 -16.22 -4.05
N PHE A 122 25.83 -16.96 -3.88
CA PHE A 122 24.84 -16.74 -2.83
C PHE A 122 25.39 -17.05 -1.43
N SER A 123 25.11 -16.16 -0.47
CA SER A 123 25.48 -16.33 0.93
C SER A 123 24.30 -16.08 1.88
N GLU A 124 24.39 -16.55 3.12
CA GLU A 124 23.40 -16.24 4.17
C GLU A 124 23.26 -14.72 4.42
N TRP A 125 24.26 -13.90 4.07
CA TRP A 125 24.14 -12.45 4.21
C TRP A 125 23.22 -11.83 3.13
N ASP A 126 23.03 -12.51 2.01
CA ASP A 126 22.21 -12.03 0.91
C ASP A 126 20.71 -12.06 1.28
N THR A 127 20.32 -12.88 2.26
CA THR A 127 18.95 -12.91 2.77
C THR A 127 18.55 -11.62 3.48
N PHE A 128 19.51 -10.81 3.95
CA PHE A 128 19.19 -9.47 4.46
C PHE A 128 18.73 -8.53 3.34
N GLY A 129 19.17 -8.76 2.10
CA GLY A 129 18.75 -8.00 0.94
C GLY A 129 17.27 -8.18 0.58
N VAL A 130 16.62 -9.23 1.07
CA VAL A 130 15.22 -9.53 0.73
C VAL A 130 14.19 -9.00 1.74
N ILE A 131 14.64 -8.50 2.90
CA ILE A 131 13.76 -8.05 3.99
C ILE A 131 12.82 -6.93 3.53
N GLY A 132 13.33 -6.03 2.68
CA GLY A 132 12.56 -4.92 2.13
C GLY A 132 11.32 -5.38 1.37
N PHE A 133 11.39 -6.50 0.65
CA PHE A 133 10.27 -7.03 -0.15
C PHE A 133 9.12 -7.55 0.71
N TYR A 134 9.42 -8.22 1.82
CA TYR A 134 8.40 -8.65 2.77
C TYR A 134 7.62 -7.45 3.32
N MET A 135 8.33 -6.38 3.69
CA MET A 135 7.70 -5.17 4.23
C MET A 135 6.92 -4.40 3.17
N SER A 136 7.50 -4.17 1.99
CA SER A 136 6.83 -3.42 0.93
C SER A 136 5.59 -4.13 0.41
N GLY A 137 5.66 -5.45 0.19
CA GLY A 137 4.51 -6.26 -0.21
C GLY A 137 3.41 -6.29 0.84
N ALA A 138 3.77 -6.40 2.13
CA ALA A 138 2.79 -6.43 3.21
C ALA A 138 2.03 -5.09 3.33
N ILE A 139 2.76 -3.96 3.25
CA ILE A 139 2.15 -2.63 3.25
C ILE A 139 1.29 -2.45 1.99
N TYR A 140 1.76 -2.86 0.81
CA TYR A 140 0.98 -2.80 -0.43
C TYR A 140 -0.35 -3.54 -0.29
N GLN A 141 -0.34 -4.76 0.25
CA GLN A 141 -1.55 -5.54 0.46
C GLN A 141 -2.56 -4.86 1.40
N VAL A 142 -2.09 -4.24 2.50
CA VAL A 142 -2.96 -3.46 3.39
C VAL A 142 -3.62 -2.31 2.62
N PHE A 143 -2.85 -1.56 1.83
CA PHE A 143 -3.39 -0.49 1.00
C PHE A 143 -4.26 -1.01 -0.14
N ASN A 144 -4.04 -2.22 -0.63
CA ASN A 144 -4.89 -2.90 -1.59
C ASN A 144 -6.15 -3.53 -0.96
N GLY A 145 -6.36 -3.33 0.35
CA GLY A 145 -7.57 -3.74 1.07
C GLY A 145 -7.56 -5.19 1.58
N VAL A 146 -6.40 -5.85 1.63
CA VAL A 146 -6.25 -7.17 2.24
C VAL A 146 -6.38 -7.05 3.76
N ALA A 147 -7.14 -7.96 4.38
CA ALA A 147 -7.28 -7.99 5.83
C ALA A 147 -5.96 -8.43 6.49
N LEU A 148 -5.62 -7.86 7.66
CA LEU A 148 -4.31 -8.06 8.29
C LEU A 148 -3.95 -9.52 8.60
N ASP A 149 -4.93 -10.33 8.98
CA ASP A 149 -4.72 -11.75 9.27
C ASP A 149 -4.37 -12.56 8.01
N ASP A 150 -4.76 -12.02 6.84
CA ASP A 150 -4.60 -12.58 5.51
C ASP A 150 -3.40 -12.00 4.75
N VAL A 151 -2.78 -10.91 5.24
CA VAL A 151 -1.55 -10.35 4.64
C VAL A 151 -0.42 -11.37 4.76
N ASP A 152 0.15 -11.74 3.62
CA ASP A 152 1.35 -12.55 3.55
C ASP A 152 2.13 -12.27 2.26
N VAL A 153 3.45 -12.28 2.35
CA VAL A 153 4.36 -12.07 1.21
C VAL A 153 5.35 -13.20 1.17
N ILE A 154 5.41 -13.90 0.05
CA ILE A 154 6.35 -15.00 -0.15
C ILE A 154 7.52 -14.47 -0.98
N VAL A 155 8.74 -14.64 -0.48
CA VAL A 155 9.95 -14.33 -1.25
C VAL A 155 10.71 -15.62 -1.52
N LYS A 156 10.97 -15.90 -2.79
CA LYS A 156 11.70 -17.09 -3.25
C LYS A 156 13.00 -16.67 -3.91
N VAL A 157 14.09 -17.34 -3.56
CA VAL A 157 15.37 -17.23 -4.24
C VAL A 157 15.62 -18.53 -4.99
N LEU A 158 15.72 -18.45 -6.31
CA LEU A 158 15.94 -19.58 -7.19
C LEU A 158 17.33 -19.48 -7.82
N ASP A 159 17.98 -20.62 -8.02
CA ASP A 159 19.18 -20.70 -8.83
C ASP A 159 18.83 -20.41 -10.30
N ILE A 160 19.46 -19.39 -10.88
CA ILE A 160 19.20 -18.95 -12.25
C ILE A 160 19.48 -20.04 -13.29
N ASP A 161 20.41 -20.96 -13.02
CA ASP A 161 20.83 -21.97 -14.00
C ASP A 161 19.94 -23.23 -13.98
N THR A 162 19.39 -23.57 -12.81
CA THR A 162 18.67 -24.84 -12.57
C THR A 162 17.20 -24.66 -12.20
N SER A 163 16.80 -23.44 -11.81
CA SER A 163 15.51 -23.12 -11.19
C SER A 163 15.27 -23.86 -9.87
N GLU A 164 16.30 -24.46 -9.25
CA GLU A 164 16.20 -25.03 -7.91
C GLU A 164 16.05 -23.92 -6.86
N GLU A 165 15.20 -24.15 -5.86
CA GLU A 165 15.07 -23.24 -4.73
C GLU A 165 16.36 -23.24 -3.89
N ILE A 166 16.91 -22.05 -3.67
CA ILE A 166 18.03 -21.79 -2.77
C ILE A 166 17.50 -21.47 -1.37
N SER A 167 16.48 -20.61 -1.31
CA SER A 167 15.85 -20.16 -0.07
C SER A 167 14.43 -19.67 -0.35
N SER A 168 13.56 -19.76 0.65
CA SER A 168 12.23 -19.18 0.65
C SER A 168 11.85 -18.75 2.06
N GLY A 169 10.89 -17.83 2.15
CA GLY A 169 10.25 -17.47 3.40
C GLY A 169 8.96 -16.70 3.17
N SER A 170 8.20 -16.51 4.24
CA SER A 170 6.96 -15.73 4.24
C SER A 170 6.99 -14.61 5.29
N TYR A 171 6.31 -13.49 4.98
CA TYR A 171 6.13 -12.39 5.93
C TYR A 171 5.39 -12.86 7.18
N LYS A 172 4.39 -13.74 7.01
CA LYS A 172 3.60 -14.28 8.11
C LYS A 172 4.47 -15.09 9.09
N GLU A 173 5.36 -15.94 8.62
CA GLU A 173 6.30 -16.68 9.48
C GLU A 173 7.21 -15.73 10.27
N ILE A 174 7.76 -14.70 9.61
CA ILE A 174 8.64 -13.71 10.25
C ILE A 174 7.90 -12.95 11.35
N ARG A 175 6.67 -12.50 11.05
CA ARG A 175 5.80 -11.79 12.00
C ARG A 175 5.44 -12.67 13.19
N ASP A 176 5.01 -13.90 12.94
CA ASP A 176 4.56 -14.81 13.99
C ASP A 176 5.73 -15.20 14.91
N ALA A 177 6.94 -15.41 14.36
CA ALA A 177 8.15 -15.65 15.14
C ALA A 177 8.55 -14.47 16.04
N GLN A 178 8.28 -13.23 15.63
CA GLN A 178 8.52 -12.04 16.46
C GLN A 178 7.53 -11.95 17.64
N LEU A 179 6.28 -12.36 17.42
CA LEU A 179 5.25 -12.34 18.47
C LEU A 179 5.55 -13.39 19.56
N GLU A 180 5.98 -14.60 19.18
CA GLU A 180 6.36 -15.66 20.13
C GLU A 180 7.59 -15.29 20.99
N GLY A 181 8.47 -14.40 20.51
CA GLY A 181 9.64 -13.93 21.25
C GLY A 181 9.35 -12.90 22.35
N THR A 182 8.08 -12.50 22.54
CA THR A 182 7.68 -11.46 23.49
C THR A 182 6.94 -11.97 24.75
N GLU A 183 6.82 -13.30 24.92
CA GLU A 183 6.22 -13.94 26.11
C GLU A 183 7.20 -14.18 27.28
#